data_AF-A0A1S2J1C4-F1
#
_entry.id   AF-A0A1S2J1C4-F1
#
_cell.length_a   1.000
_cell.length_b   1.000
_cell.length_c   1.000
_cell.angle_alpha   90.00
_cell.angle_beta   90.00
_cell.angle_gamma   90.00
#
_symmetry.space_group_name_H-M   'P 1'
#
loop_
_entity.id
_entity.type
_entity.pdbx_description
1 polymer ?
#
loop_
_entity_poly.entity_id
_entity_poly.type
_entity_poly.pdbx_seq_one_letter_code
_entity_poly.pdbx_strand_id
1 'polypeptide(L)'
;MTPDGTTTQSTDQRSALVVGASGITGSALVERLTRDGWEVSALSRRAGTRDGVRGIAADLRDPEGLRSALADERPTHVFFTAWQRQATEAENIAVNSAMVRDLLAALDHAPLAHVALVTGLKHYLGPFEAYAAGEMPDTPFHEEEPRLDTPNFYYAQEDELFAAAERQGFTWSVHRSHTVIGHAVGNAMNMGLTLAVQATLAKELDLDFVFPGSEAQWNGLTDMTDAGLLAEHMVWAATSPEGADEPFNIVNGDVFRWRWMWPRLAAHLGVDPARVVGFSGEARPLEQQMAPHEAAWAGIAERHGLIESDITRVASWWHTDADLGRAMEVVTDMGKSRDAGFTGYRRTEQAFADLFARYRADRLIP
;
A
#
# COMPACT_ATOMS: atom_id res chain seq x y z
N MET A 1 47.86 -36.90 -6.62
CA MET A 1 47.83 -35.56 -6.00
C MET A 1 46.87 -34.72 -6.84
N THR A 2 45.59 -34.86 -6.55
CA THR A 2 44.48 -34.08 -7.12
C THR A 2 44.34 -32.80 -6.29
N PRO A 3 44.19 -31.62 -6.90
CA PRO A 3 43.61 -30.49 -6.19
C PRO A 3 42.10 -30.51 -6.41
N ASP A 4 41.38 -30.79 -5.33
CA ASP A 4 39.97 -30.46 -5.19
C ASP A 4 39.82 -28.94 -5.28
N GLY A 5 39.17 -28.48 -6.36
CA GLY A 5 38.67 -27.12 -6.48
C GLY A 5 37.25 -27.10 -5.93
N THR A 6 37.12 -26.86 -4.64
CA THR A 6 35.86 -26.57 -3.97
C THR A 6 35.18 -25.42 -4.68
N THR A 7 34.11 -25.73 -5.42
CA THR A 7 33.14 -24.76 -5.89
C THR A 7 32.53 -24.12 -4.65
N THR A 8 32.89 -22.87 -4.36
CA THR A 8 32.11 -22.01 -3.46
C THR A 8 30.69 -21.99 -4.01
N GLN A 9 29.77 -22.68 -3.32
CA GLN A 9 28.34 -22.51 -3.54
C GLN A 9 28.04 -21.01 -3.40
N SER A 10 27.59 -20.43 -4.51
CA SER A 10 26.94 -19.13 -4.52
C SER A 10 25.92 -19.09 -3.40
N THR A 11 25.95 -18.04 -2.59
CA THR A 11 24.85 -17.69 -1.67
C THR A 11 23.51 -17.94 -2.37
N ASP A 12 22.62 -18.71 -1.74
CA ASP A 12 21.28 -19.06 -2.23
C ASP A 12 20.64 -17.87 -2.96
N GLN A 13 20.55 -17.97 -4.29
CA GLN A 13 20.04 -16.90 -5.11
C GLN A 13 18.54 -16.76 -4.83
N ARG A 14 18.15 -15.73 -4.07
CA ARG A 14 16.75 -15.49 -3.68
C ARG A 14 15.99 -14.90 -4.86
N SER A 15 14.86 -15.52 -5.20
CA SER A 15 13.98 -15.12 -6.30
C SER A 15 12.61 -14.73 -5.74
N ALA A 16 12.13 -13.56 -6.15
CA ALA A 16 10.89 -12.97 -5.69
C ALA A 16 9.88 -12.82 -6.83
N LEU A 17 8.65 -13.28 -6.60
CA LEU A 17 7.49 -12.92 -7.42
C LEU A 17 6.68 -11.83 -6.69
N VAL A 18 6.67 -10.62 -7.23
CA VAL A 18 5.87 -9.51 -6.71
C VAL A 18 4.56 -9.41 -7.50
N VAL A 19 3.45 -9.65 -6.82
CA VAL A 19 2.10 -9.61 -7.39
C VAL A 19 1.46 -8.27 -7.08
N GLY A 20 1.09 -7.51 -8.12
CA GLY A 20 0.67 -6.12 -7.97
C GLY A 20 1.82 -5.12 -8.01
N ALA A 21 2.90 -5.46 -8.74
CA ALA A 21 4.14 -4.69 -8.82
C ALA A 21 4.00 -3.22 -9.30
N SER A 22 2.90 -2.88 -9.98
CA SER A 22 2.62 -1.50 -10.41
C SER A 22 1.90 -0.65 -9.34
N GLY A 23 1.47 -1.26 -8.22
CA GLY A 23 0.80 -0.58 -7.12
C GLY A 23 1.77 0.20 -6.24
N ILE A 24 1.21 0.92 -5.27
CA ILE A 24 1.98 1.76 -4.32
C ILE A 24 2.99 0.93 -3.51
N THR A 25 2.55 -0.18 -2.92
CA THR A 25 3.41 -1.10 -2.16
C THR A 25 4.29 -1.95 -3.09
N GLY A 26 3.71 -2.50 -4.16
CA GLY A 26 4.42 -3.37 -5.08
C GLY A 26 5.61 -2.67 -5.76
N SER A 27 5.47 -1.40 -6.13
CA SER A 27 6.56 -0.65 -6.79
C SER A 27 7.71 -0.35 -5.82
N ALA A 28 7.40 0.02 -4.57
CA ALA A 28 8.39 0.20 -3.51
C ALA A 28 9.11 -1.12 -3.17
N LEU A 29 8.38 -2.24 -3.19
CA LEU A 29 8.93 -3.56 -2.94
C LEU A 29 9.85 -4.03 -4.07
N VAL A 30 9.47 -3.82 -5.32
CA VAL A 30 10.35 -4.08 -6.48
C VAL A 30 11.63 -3.25 -6.37
N GLU A 31 11.54 -1.96 -6.01
CA GLU A 31 12.72 -1.10 -5.79
C GLU A 31 13.62 -1.64 -4.69
N ARG A 32 13.03 -2.08 -3.57
CA ARG A 32 13.76 -2.64 -2.43
C ARG A 32 14.47 -3.95 -2.80
N LEU A 33 13.74 -4.92 -3.34
CA LEU A 33 14.27 -6.23 -3.71
C LEU A 33 15.39 -6.13 -4.76
N THR A 34 15.22 -5.27 -5.77
CA THR A 34 16.25 -5.04 -6.80
C THR A 34 17.52 -4.45 -6.19
N ARG A 35 17.38 -3.50 -5.25
CA ARG A 35 18.53 -2.92 -4.53
C ARG A 35 19.25 -3.96 -3.67
N ASP A 36 18.50 -4.88 -3.08
CA ASP A 36 19.01 -5.97 -2.25
C ASP A 36 19.61 -7.13 -3.08
N GLY A 37 19.60 -7.03 -4.42
CA GLY A 37 20.22 -8.00 -5.32
C GLY A 37 19.40 -9.26 -5.59
N TRP A 38 18.09 -9.23 -5.34
CA TRP A 38 17.19 -10.35 -5.62
C TRP A 38 16.93 -10.49 -7.13
N GLU A 39 16.64 -11.72 -7.56
CA GLU A 39 16.00 -11.92 -8.86
C GLU A 39 14.50 -11.57 -8.73
N VAL A 40 14.04 -10.53 -9.42
CA VAL A 40 12.67 -10.03 -9.26
C VAL A 40 11.84 -10.29 -10.51
N SER A 41 10.71 -10.98 -10.31
CA SER A 41 9.65 -11.09 -11.29
C SER A 41 8.42 -10.31 -10.85
N ALA A 42 7.81 -9.57 -11.76
CA ALA A 42 6.71 -8.66 -11.50
C ALA A 42 5.46 -9.13 -12.26
N LEU A 43 4.45 -9.61 -11.52
CA LEU A 43 3.18 -10.02 -12.10
C LEU A 43 2.20 -8.85 -12.12
N SER A 44 1.66 -8.59 -13.32
CA SER A 44 0.53 -7.68 -13.49
C SER A 44 -0.22 -8.00 -14.79
N ARG A 45 -1.39 -7.36 -14.99
CA ARG A 45 -2.24 -7.59 -16.20
C ARG A 45 -1.55 -7.24 -17.51
N ARG A 46 -0.50 -6.41 -17.49
CA ARG A 46 0.30 -6.04 -18.67
C ARG A 46 1.77 -6.17 -18.29
N ALA A 47 2.56 -6.94 -19.02
CA ALA A 47 3.98 -7.07 -18.74
C ALA A 47 4.64 -5.67 -18.82
N GLY A 48 5.09 -5.17 -17.67
CA GLY A 48 5.94 -3.99 -17.62
C GLY A 48 7.38 -4.39 -17.91
N THR A 49 8.14 -3.51 -18.55
CA THR A 49 9.59 -3.62 -18.69
C THR A 49 10.25 -2.65 -17.73
N ARG A 50 11.04 -3.16 -16.78
CA ARG A 50 11.92 -2.37 -15.92
C ARG A 50 13.28 -3.05 -15.88
N ASP A 51 14.35 -2.27 -15.94
CA ASP A 51 15.71 -2.80 -15.89
C ASP A 51 15.91 -3.64 -14.62
N GLY A 52 16.41 -4.87 -14.79
CA GLY A 52 16.63 -5.81 -13.69
C GLY A 52 15.37 -6.51 -13.16
N VAL A 53 14.19 -6.31 -13.78
CA VAL A 53 12.93 -6.92 -13.34
C VAL A 53 12.24 -7.63 -14.50
N ARG A 54 11.90 -8.90 -14.31
CA ARG A 54 11.21 -9.69 -15.33
C ARG A 54 9.70 -9.52 -15.23
N GLY A 55 9.08 -8.92 -16.24
CA GLY A 55 7.62 -8.75 -16.28
C GLY A 55 6.89 -10.04 -16.67
N ILE A 56 5.85 -10.40 -15.92
CA ILE A 56 4.94 -11.51 -16.21
C ILE A 56 3.54 -10.93 -16.43
N ALA A 57 3.00 -11.13 -17.64
CA ALA A 57 1.63 -10.74 -17.97
C ALA A 57 0.66 -11.86 -17.58
N ALA A 58 -0.18 -11.62 -16.58
CA ALA A 58 -1.27 -12.51 -16.21
C ALA A 58 -2.40 -11.74 -15.52
N ASP A 59 -3.63 -12.23 -15.68
CA ASP A 59 -4.77 -11.76 -14.90
C ASP A 59 -5.01 -12.73 -13.74
N LEU A 60 -5.01 -12.20 -12.51
CA LEU A 60 -5.27 -13.00 -11.30
C LEU A 60 -6.69 -13.58 -11.25
N ARG A 61 -7.58 -13.16 -12.17
CA ARG A 61 -8.94 -13.69 -12.35
C ARG A 61 -9.05 -14.78 -13.42
N ASP A 62 -7.96 -15.12 -14.07
CA ASP A 62 -7.90 -16.17 -15.08
C ASP A 62 -6.99 -17.30 -14.57
N PRO A 63 -7.55 -18.32 -13.88
CA PRO A 63 -6.75 -19.41 -13.32
C PRO A 63 -5.99 -20.22 -14.38
N GLU A 64 -6.53 -20.32 -15.60
CA GLU A 64 -5.84 -21.02 -16.70
C GLU A 64 -4.68 -20.19 -17.24
N GLY A 65 -4.93 -18.89 -17.43
CA GLY A 65 -3.91 -17.92 -17.82
C GLY A 65 -2.78 -17.84 -16.78
N LEU A 66 -3.10 -17.84 -15.49
CA LEU A 66 -2.12 -17.89 -14.40
C LEU A 66 -1.26 -19.15 -14.46
N ARG A 67 -1.89 -20.33 -14.57
CA ARG A 67 -1.16 -21.61 -14.67
C ARG A 67 -0.21 -21.62 -15.88
N SER A 68 -0.67 -21.11 -17.02
CA SER A 68 0.15 -21.02 -18.22
C SER A 68 1.32 -20.03 -18.07
N ALA A 69 1.05 -18.84 -17.53
CA ALA A 69 2.05 -17.79 -17.37
C ALA A 69 3.09 -18.10 -16.29
N LEU A 70 2.75 -18.94 -15.31
CA LEU A 70 3.60 -19.29 -14.17
C LEU A 70 4.25 -20.68 -14.27
N ALA A 71 4.03 -21.43 -15.35
CA ALA A 71 4.45 -22.83 -15.46
C ALA A 71 5.97 -23.06 -15.30
N ASP A 72 6.78 -22.12 -15.80
CA ASP A 72 8.24 -22.17 -15.76
C ASP A 72 8.84 -21.31 -14.64
N GLU A 73 7.98 -20.66 -13.85
CA GLU A 73 8.39 -19.78 -12.77
C GLU A 73 8.83 -20.60 -11.56
N ARG A 74 9.95 -20.23 -10.95
CA ARG A 74 10.48 -20.90 -9.74
C ARG A 74 10.85 -19.87 -8.67
N PRO A 75 9.92 -18.99 -8.24
CA PRO A 75 10.19 -18.09 -7.13
C PRO A 75 10.41 -18.89 -5.85
N THR A 76 11.27 -18.38 -4.97
CA THR A 76 11.36 -18.85 -3.58
C THR A 76 10.49 -18.00 -2.65
N HIS A 77 10.17 -16.76 -3.03
CA HIS A 77 9.34 -15.87 -2.23
C HIS A 77 8.25 -15.24 -3.07
N VAL A 78 7.03 -15.18 -2.55
CA VAL A 78 5.91 -14.46 -3.16
C VAL A 78 5.53 -13.29 -2.27
N PHE A 79 5.38 -12.12 -2.87
CA PHE A 79 4.88 -10.94 -2.18
C PHE A 79 3.58 -10.49 -2.84
N PHE A 80 2.47 -10.67 -2.13
CA PHE A 80 1.14 -10.37 -2.62
C PHE A 80 0.69 -8.99 -2.14
N THR A 81 0.76 -8.00 -3.04
CA THR A 81 0.42 -6.60 -2.78
C THR A 81 -0.76 -6.11 -3.62
N ALA A 82 -1.61 -7.02 -4.09
CA ALA A 82 -2.72 -6.72 -4.98
C ALA A 82 -4.08 -6.92 -4.29
N TRP A 83 -5.08 -6.19 -4.74
CA TRP A 83 -6.48 -6.44 -4.45
C TRP A 83 -7.33 -5.84 -5.57
N GLN A 84 -8.62 -6.17 -5.59
CA GLN A 84 -9.57 -5.61 -6.52
C GLN A 84 -10.87 -5.23 -5.82
N ARG A 85 -11.23 -3.95 -5.93
CA ARG A 85 -12.52 -3.43 -5.47
C ARG A 85 -13.66 -4.03 -6.32
N GLN A 86 -14.67 -4.55 -5.63
CA GLN A 86 -15.96 -4.96 -6.17
C GLN A 86 -17.07 -4.03 -5.66
N ALA A 87 -18.29 -4.25 -6.13
CA ALA A 87 -19.44 -3.45 -5.72
C ALA A 87 -19.89 -3.80 -4.29
N THR A 88 -19.74 -5.07 -3.90
CA THR A 88 -20.12 -5.55 -2.57
C THR A 88 -19.00 -6.29 -1.84
N GLU A 89 -19.08 -6.39 -0.52
CA GLU A 89 -18.11 -7.14 0.27
C GLU A 89 -18.15 -8.65 0.00
N ALA A 90 -19.33 -9.21 -0.28
CA ALA A 90 -19.47 -10.60 -0.69
C ALA A 90 -18.70 -10.88 -2.00
N GLU A 91 -18.78 -9.97 -2.96
CA GLU A 91 -17.98 -10.06 -4.20
C GLU A 91 -16.49 -9.80 -3.94
N ASN A 92 -16.13 -8.87 -3.04
CA ASN A 92 -14.74 -8.66 -2.63
C ASN A 92 -14.16 -9.96 -2.07
N ILE A 93 -14.88 -10.66 -1.20
CA ILE A 93 -14.48 -11.96 -0.64
C ILE A 93 -14.26 -12.95 -1.77
N ALA A 94 -15.26 -13.16 -2.62
CA ALA A 94 -15.19 -14.17 -3.70
C ALA A 94 -14.03 -13.92 -4.68
N VAL A 95 -13.79 -12.66 -5.06
CA VAL A 95 -12.74 -12.32 -6.03
C VAL A 95 -11.35 -12.33 -5.37
N ASN A 96 -11.18 -11.64 -4.24
CA ASN A 96 -9.83 -11.46 -3.66
C ASN A 96 -9.29 -12.75 -3.02
N SER A 97 -10.14 -13.61 -2.45
CA SER A 97 -9.70 -14.92 -1.97
C SER A 97 -9.31 -15.84 -3.14
N ALA A 98 -10.09 -15.85 -4.22
CA ALA A 98 -9.76 -16.60 -5.43
C ALA A 98 -8.43 -16.18 -6.05
N MET A 99 -8.12 -14.87 -6.09
CA MET A 99 -6.84 -14.38 -6.60
C MET A 99 -5.64 -14.93 -5.80
N VAL A 100 -5.75 -15.08 -4.48
CA VAL A 100 -4.71 -15.69 -3.63
C VAL A 100 -4.64 -17.20 -3.86
N ARG A 101 -5.78 -17.88 -3.77
CA ARG A 101 -5.90 -19.33 -3.95
C ARG A 101 -5.34 -19.78 -5.31
N ASP A 102 -5.79 -19.15 -6.38
CA ASP A 102 -5.50 -19.57 -7.75
C ASP A 102 -4.04 -19.27 -8.13
N LEU A 103 -3.46 -18.17 -7.60
CA LEU A 103 -2.03 -17.89 -7.71
C LEU A 103 -1.19 -18.97 -7.02
N LEU A 104 -1.49 -19.29 -5.75
CA LEU A 104 -0.72 -20.27 -4.98
C LEU A 104 -0.89 -21.69 -5.55
N ALA A 105 -2.06 -22.02 -6.08
CA ALA A 105 -2.27 -23.26 -6.84
C ALA A 105 -1.44 -23.31 -8.13
N ALA A 106 -1.29 -22.19 -8.84
CA ALA A 106 -0.44 -22.12 -10.03
C ALA A 106 1.05 -22.30 -9.71
N LEU A 107 1.47 -21.97 -8.48
CA LEU A 107 2.85 -22.06 -8.00
C LEU A 107 3.14 -23.33 -7.18
N ASP A 108 2.25 -24.32 -7.16
CA ASP A 108 2.41 -25.57 -6.38
C ASP A 108 3.70 -26.35 -6.71
N HIS A 109 4.25 -26.11 -7.89
CA HIS A 109 5.49 -26.72 -8.37
C HIS A 109 6.76 -25.93 -8.02
N ALA A 110 6.62 -24.69 -7.53
CA ALA A 110 7.73 -23.80 -7.22
C ALA A 110 8.31 -24.10 -5.83
N PRO A 111 9.63 -23.88 -5.61
CA PRO A 111 10.27 -24.11 -4.32
C PRO A 111 9.99 -22.95 -3.35
N LEU A 112 8.71 -22.67 -3.07
CA LEU A 112 8.30 -21.58 -2.18
C LEU A 112 8.84 -21.82 -0.77
N ALA A 113 9.57 -20.83 -0.26
CA ALA A 113 10.05 -20.76 1.12
C ALA A 113 9.15 -19.84 1.96
N HIS A 114 8.66 -18.74 1.36
CA HIS A 114 7.84 -17.77 2.07
C HIS A 114 6.80 -17.05 1.18
N VAL A 115 5.63 -16.75 1.75
CA VAL A 115 4.60 -15.91 1.12
C VAL A 115 4.16 -14.78 2.06
N ALA A 116 4.40 -13.55 1.66
CA ALA A 116 3.99 -12.35 2.39
C ALA A 116 2.74 -11.73 1.77
N LEU A 117 1.69 -11.53 2.57
CA LEU A 117 0.41 -10.94 2.16
C LEU A 117 0.21 -9.57 2.79
N VAL A 118 -0.12 -8.57 1.97
CA VAL A 118 -0.52 -7.24 2.48
C VAL A 118 -2.03 -7.16 2.61
N THR A 119 -2.50 -6.79 3.79
CA THR A 119 -3.91 -6.47 4.07
C THR A 119 -4.02 -5.02 4.56
N GLY A 120 -4.46 -4.76 5.79
CA GLY A 120 -4.53 -3.43 6.38
C GLY A 120 -5.50 -3.32 7.55
N LEU A 121 -5.67 -2.11 8.07
CA LEU A 121 -6.47 -1.88 9.29
C LEU A 121 -7.98 -2.11 9.13
N LYS A 122 -8.50 -2.36 7.92
CA LYS A 122 -9.86 -2.91 7.77
C LYS A 122 -10.01 -4.26 8.48
N HIS A 123 -8.92 -4.95 8.82
CA HIS A 123 -8.96 -6.10 9.72
C HIS A 123 -9.63 -5.74 11.05
N TYR A 124 -9.35 -4.55 11.59
CA TYR A 124 -9.90 -4.06 12.87
C TYR A 124 -11.13 -3.17 12.69
N LEU A 125 -11.25 -2.54 11.51
CA LEU A 125 -12.26 -1.52 11.22
C LEU A 125 -13.46 -2.04 10.40
N GLY A 126 -13.43 -3.29 9.95
CA GLY A 126 -14.45 -3.86 9.07
C GLY A 126 -14.35 -3.41 7.60
N PRO A 127 -15.24 -3.92 6.73
CA PRO A 127 -15.23 -3.66 5.29
C PRO A 127 -15.69 -2.24 4.96
N PHE A 128 -15.54 -1.80 3.70
CA PHE A 128 -15.93 -0.45 3.30
C PHE A 128 -17.42 -0.13 3.56
N GLU A 129 -18.30 -1.11 3.43
CA GLU A 129 -19.75 -0.96 3.68
C GLU A 129 -20.10 -0.72 5.15
N ALA A 130 -19.23 -1.16 6.07
CA ALA A 130 -19.40 -1.05 7.50
C ALA A 130 -18.14 -0.45 8.15
N TYR A 131 -17.48 0.47 7.45
CA TYR A 131 -16.16 0.95 7.83
C TYR A 131 -16.22 1.77 9.12
N ALA A 132 -15.57 1.26 10.16
CA ALA A 132 -15.69 1.76 11.53
C ALA A 132 -17.15 1.85 12.02
N ALA A 133 -18.03 0.98 11.51
CA ALA A 133 -19.42 0.90 11.94
C ALA A 133 -19.59 -0.27 12.93
N GLY A 134 -20.11 0.03 14.12
CA GLY A 134 -20.31 -0.95 15.18
C GLY A 134 -19.25 -0.87 16.28
N GLU A 135 -19.14 -1.93 17.07
CA GLU A 135 -18.17 -2.03 18.15
C GLU A 135 -16.80 -2.38 17.56
N MET A 136 -15.89 -1.40 17.55
CA MET A 136 -14.51 -1.57 17.12
C MET A 136 -13.62 -1.82 18.35
N PRO A 137 -12.52 -2.58 18.21
CA PRO A 137 -11.51 -2.66 19.25
C PRO A 137 -11.00 -1.27 19.63
N ASP A 138 -10.59 -1.11 20.89
CA ASP A 138 -10.00 0.15 21.33
C ASP A 138 -8.62 0.35 20.68
N THR A 139 -8.25 1.60 20.43
CA THR A 139 -6.93 1.91 19.83
C THR A 139 -5.89 2.15 20.93
N PRO A 140 -4.61 1.77 20.74
CA PRO A 140 -3.99 1.29 19.51
C PRO A 140 -4.42 -0.14 19.15
N PHE A 141 -4.57 -0.45 17.86
CA PHE A 141 -4.89 -1.81 17.42
C PHE A 141 -3.71 -2.76 17.62
N HIS A 142 -3.99 -3.95 18.15
CA HIS A 142 -3.03 -5.03 18.37
C HIS A 142 -3.35 -6.23 17.44
N GLU A 143 -2.37 -7.06 17.14
CA GLU A 143 -2.54 -8.21 16.25
C GLU A 143 -3.34 -9.36 16.87
N GLU A 144 -3.45 -9.38 18.19
CA GLU A 144 -4.21 -10.34 19.00
C GLU A 144 -5.71 -10.06 19.07
N GLU A 145 -6.14 -8.90 18.57
CA GLU A 145 -7.57 -8.57 18.48
C GLU A 145 -8.30 -9.62 17.63
N PRO A 146 -9.46 -10.12 18.09
CA PRO A 146 -10.22 -11.10 17.34
C PRO A 146 -10.74 -10.49 16.03
N ARG A 147 -10.94 -11.35 15.02
CA ARG A 147 -11.69 -10.97 13.82
C ARG A 147 -13.07 -10.48 14.24
N LEU A 148 -13.53 -9.39 13.62
CA LEU A 148 -14.91 -8.92 13.78
C LEU A 148 -15.91 -9.96 13.24
N ASP A 149 -17.13 -9.97 13.77
CA ASP A 149 -18.24 -10.80 13.28
C ASP A 149 -18.75 -10.39 11.88
N THR A 150 -18.21 -9.32 11.31
CA THR A 150 -18.57 -8.81 9.98
C THR A 150 -17.72 -9.48 8.90
N PRO A 151 -18.31 -9.91 7.76
CA PRO A 151 -17.54 -10.43 6.62
C PRO A 151 -16.46 -9.46 6.15
N ASN A 152 -15.27 -9.99 5.84
CA ASN A 152 -14.14 -9.20 5.39
C ASN A 152 -13.26 -10.02 4.45
N PHE A 153 -12.97 -9.50 3.26
CA PHE A 153 -12.13 -10.20 2.29
C PHE A 153 -10.69 -10.40 2.78
N TYR A 154 -10.21 -9.60 3.74
CA TYR A 154 -8.91 -9.83 4.38
C TYR A 154 -8.87 -11.17 5.11
N TYR A 155 -9.94 -11.54 5.82
CA TYR A 155 -10.02 -12.82 6.51
C TYR A 155 -10.00 -13.98 5.51
N ALA A 156 -10.74 -13.84 4.41
CA ALA A 156 -10.77 -14.85 3.35
C ALA A 156 -9.43 -15.00 2.62
N GLN A 157 -8.67 -13.92 2.42
CA GLN A 157 -7.30 -13.99 1.88
C GLN A 157 -6.32 -14.65 2.86
N GLU A 158 -6.40 -14.31 4.14
CA GLU A 158 -5.64 -14.96 5.22
C GLU A 158 -5.92 -16.47 5.24
N ASP A 159 -7.19 -16.88 5.20
CA ASP A 159 -7.57 -18.29 5.23
C ASP A 159 -7.03 -19.09 4.04
N GLU A 160 -7.07 -18.52 2.82
CA GLU A 160 -6.47 -19.15 1.63
C GLU A 160 -4.94 -19.24 1.70
N LEU A 161 -4.29 -18.21 2.25
CA LEU A 161 -2.84 -18.20 2.50
C LEU A 161 -2.44 -19.31 3.48
N PHE A 162 -3.12 -19.39 4.63
CA PHE A 162 -2.82 -20.38 5.66
C PHE A 162 -3.06 -21.80 5.16
N ALA A 163 -4.17 -22.03 4.47
CA ALA A 163 -4.48 -23.34 3.90
C ALA A 163 -3.45 -23.74 2.82
N ALA A 164 -2.95 -22.80 2.02
CA ALA A 164 -1.89 -23.08 1.05
C ALA A 164 -0.54 -23.36 1.73
N ALA A 165 -0.18 -22.60 2.77
CA ALA A 165 1.02 -22.82 3.57
C ALA A 165 1.04 -24.23 4.17
N GLU A 166 -0.07 -24.67 4.76
CA GLU A 166 -0.20 -26.03 5.31
C GLU A 166 -0.03 -27.12 4.24
N ARG A 167 -0.54 -26.89 3.02
CA ARG A 167 -0.43 -27.85 1.92
C ARG A 167 0.96 -27.89 1.27
N GLN A 168 1.61 -26.74 1.13
CA GLN A 168 2.83 -26.59 0.32
C GLN A 168 4.11 -26.48 1.16
N GLY A 169 4.01 -26.23 2.45
CA GLY A 169 5.14 -26.23 3.39
C GLY A 169 5.98 -24.95 3.42
N PHE A 170 5.51 -23.86 2.81
CA PHE A 170 6.14 -22.55 2.94
C PHE A 170 5.71 -21.84 4.23
N THR A 171 6.52 -20.90 4.71
CA THR A 171 6.15 -19.99 5.81
C THR A 171 5.39 -18.77 5.30
N TRP A 172 4.63 -18.09 6.15
CA TRP A 172 3.86 -16.91 5.71
C TRP A 172 4.04 -15.70 6.62
N SER A 173 3.66 -14.52 6.14
CA SER A 173 3.48 -13.33 6.97
C SER A 173 2.31 -12.50 6.47
N VAL A 174 1.61 -11.83 7.38
CA VAL A 174 0.52 -10.89 7.03
C VAL A 174 0.89 -9.49 7.49
N HIS A 175 0.77 -8.51 6.62
CA HIS A 175 1.16 -7.12 6.88
C HIS A 175 -0.06 -6.20 6.89
N ARG A 176 -0.44 -5.74 8.08
CA ARG A 176 -1.60 -4.89 8.33
C ARG A 176 -1.16 -3.42 8.39
N SER A 177 -1.09 -2.78 7.24
CA SER A 177 -0.74 -1.36 7.13
C SER A 177 -1.92 -0.43 7.45
N HIS A 178 -1.63 0.76 7.98
CA HIS A 178 -2.52 1.93 7.92
C HIS A 178 -2.59 2.45 6.47
N THR A 179 -3.25 3.58 6.24
CA THR A 179 -3.15 4.39 5.02
C THR A 179 -1.70 4.49 4.55
N VAL A 180 -1.45 3.90 3.38
CA VAL A 180 -0.11 3.84 2.78
C VAL A 180 0.18 5.15 2.03
N ILE A 181 1.34 5.74 2.32
CA ILE A 181 1.93 6.86 1.60
C ILE A 181 3.06 6.32 0.74
N GLY A 182 3.03 6.61 -0.56
CA GLY A 182 4.04 6.12 -1.49
C GLY A 182 3.79 6.59 -2.91
N HIS A 183 4.71 6.25 -3.80
CA HIS A 183 4.70 6.70 -5.19
C HIS A 183 3.93 5.72 -6.09
N ALA A 184 2.82 6.15 -6.70
CA ALA A 184 2.13 5.41 -7.76
C ALA A 184 1.22 6.33 -8.59
N VAL A 185 1.04 5.99 -9.87
CA VAL A 185 0.13 6.70 -10.79
C VAL A 185 -0.99 5.76 -11.23
N GLY A 186 -2.23 6.26 -11.24
CA GLY A 186 -3.43 5.47 -11.55
C GLY A 186 -3.84 4.52 -10.43
N ASN A 187 -3.31 4.70 -9.22
CA ASN A 187 -3.67 3.91 -8.05
C ASN A 187 -4.93 4.45 -7.37
N ALA A 188 -5.87 3.57 -7.03
CA ALA A 188 -7.15 3.96 -6.42
C ALA A 188 -7.01 4.50 -4.98
N MET A 189 -5.95 4.15 -4.27
CA MET A 189 -5.70 4.49 -2.86
C MET A 189 -4.38 5.25 -2.72
N ASN A 190 -4.33 6.52 -3.10
CA ASN A 190 -3.12 7.34 -3.04
C ASN A 190 -3.40 8.73 -2.46
N MET A 191 -3.41 8.84 -1.12
CA MET A 191 -3.61 10.12 -0.44
C MET A 191 -2.51 11.13 -0.77
N GLY A 192 -1.25 10.70 -0.84
CA GLY A 192 -0.11 11.60 -1.09
C GLY A 192 -0.24 12.36 -2.42
N LEU A 193 -0.50 11.66 -3.52
CA LEU A 193 -0.67 12.33 -4.81
C LEU A 193 -1.97 13.15 -4.86
N THR A 194 -3.05 12.63 -4.28
CA THR A 194 -4.34 13.34 -4.22
C THR A 194 -4.22 14.70 -3.53
N LEU A 195 -3.54 14.76 -2.38
CA LEU A 195 -3.30 16.02 -1.66
C LEU A 195 -2.37 16.97 -2.44
N ALA A 196 -1.38 16.43 -3.16
CA ALA A 196 -0.50 17.23 -3.99
C ALA A 196 -1.22 17.84 -5.21
N VAL A 197 -2.17 17.12 -5.81
CA VAL A 197 -3.04 17.63 -6.88
C VAL A 197 -4.01 18.69 -6.35
N GLN A 198 -4.63 18.47 -5.18
CA GLN A 198 -5.47 19.48 -4.52
C GLN A 198 -4.68 20.78 -4.28
N ALA A 199 -3.47 20.69 -3.73
CA ALA A 199 -2.62 21.85 -3.49
C ALA A 199 -2.22 22.56 -4.80
N THR A 200 -1.97 21.80 -5.87
CA THR A 200 -1.67 22.36 -7.20
C THR A 200 -2.87 23.12 -7.76
N LEU A 201 -4.07 22.53 -7.72
CA LEU A 201 -5.30 23.21 -8.14
C LEU A 201 -5.55 24.47 -7.31
N ALA A 202 -5.36 24.40 -5.99
CA ALA A 202 -5.53 25.55 -5.12
C ALA A 202 -4.59 26.71 -5.49
N LYS A 203 -3.32 26.40 -5.77
CA LYS A 203 -2.33 27.40 -6.21
C LYS A 203 -2.65 27.99 -7.59
N GLU A 204 -2.97 27.13 -8.56
CA GLU A 204 -3.15 27.55 -9.96
C GLU A 204 -4.47 28.30 -10.19
N LEU A 205 -5.46 28.08 -9.32
CA LEU A 205 -6.80 28.65 -9.42
C LEU A 205 -7.12 29.67 -8.31
N ASP A 206 -6.12 30.04 -7.49
CA ASP A 206 -6.26 30.97 -6.36
C ASP A 206 -7.37 30.57 -5.36
N LEU A 207 -7.46 29.28 -5.06
CA LEU A 207 -8.41 28.71 -4.10
C LEU A 207 -7.76 28.50 -2.74
N ASP A 208 -8.59 28.29 -1.72
CA ASP A 208 -8.12 27.87 -0.41
C ASP A 208 -7.75 26.38 -0.40
N PHE A 209 -6.70 26.02 0.32
CA PHE A 209 -6.29 24.64 0.57
C PHE A 209 -6.95 24.12 1.86
N VAL A 210 -8.13 23.56 1.68
CA VAL A 210 -9.08 23.25 2.76
C VAL A 210 -8.94 21.79 3.21
N PHE A 211 -8.76 21.59 4.52
CA PHE A 211 -8.80 20.25 5.13
C PHE A 211 -10.18 19.61 4.93
N PRO A 212 -10.24 18.40 4.34
CA PRO A 212 -11.52 17.84 3.91
C PRO A 212 -12.24 17.01 4.98
N GLY A 213 -11.49 16.54 5.97
CA GLY A 213 -11.93 15.50 6.90
C GLY A 213 -12.84 15.94 8.03
N SER A 214 -13.11 14.99 8.92
CA SER A 214 -13.93 15.16 10.11
C SER A 214 -13.22 15.92 11.24
N GLU A 215 -13.98 16.36 12.24
CA GLU A 215 -13.41 16.92 13.48
C GLU A 215 -12.54 15.90 14.22
N ALA A 216 -12.97 14.64 14.24
CA ALA A 216 -12.26 13.55 14.90
C ALA A 216 -10.87 13.35 14.28
N GLN A 217 -10.75 13.34 12.96
CA GLN A 217 -9.45 13.22 12.29
C GLN A 217 -8.62 14.52 12.42
N TRP A 218 -9.25 15.69 12.35
CA TRP A 218 -8.54 16.96 12.55
C TRP A 218 -7.85 17.05 13.91
N ASN A 219 -8.59 16.68 14.96
CA ASN A 219 -8.15 16.80 16.33
C ASN A 219 -7.46 15.56 16.88
N GLY A 220 -7.74 14.37 16.34
CA GLY A 220 -7.31 13.06 16.83
C GLY A 220 -5.86 12.68 16.50
N LEU A 221 -5.31 11.71 17.24
CA LEU A 221 -4.04 11.06 16.92
C LEU A 221 -4.24 10.07 15.78
N THR A 222 -3.25 10.02 14.90
CA THR A 222 -3.18 9.05 13.81
C THR A 222 -1.72 8.72 13.48
N ASP A 223 -1.50 7.50 12.99
CA ASP A 223 -0.27 7.08 12.33
C ASP A 223 -0.52 6.80 10.85
N MET A 224 0.55 6.54 10.10
CA MET A 224 0.48 6.21 8.68
C MET A 224 1.58 5.21 8.32
N THR A 225 1.52 4.63 7.13
CA THR A 225 2.51 3.66 6.66
C THR A 225 3.23 4.17 5.42
N ASP A 226 4.55 4.34 5.49
CA ASP A 226 5.39 4.57 4.31
C ASP A 226 5.53 3.28 3.49
N ALA A 227 5.30 3.36 2.18
CA ALA A 227 5.39 2.21 1.29
C ALA A 227 6.81 1.61 1.25
N GLY A 228 7.84 2.46 1.41
CA GLY A 228 9.22 2.02 1.54
C GLY A 228 9.41 1.17 2.79
N LEU A 229 9.01 1.68 3.96
CA LEU A 229 9.07 0.98 5.24
C LEU A 229 8.28 -0.34 5.21
N LEU A 230 7.09 -0.34 4.61
CA LEU A 230 6.30 -1.55 4.39
C LEU A 230 7.07 -2.59 3.58
N ALA A 231 7.75 -2.19 2.50
CA ALA A 231 8.61 -3.08 1.74
C ALA A 231 9.79 -3.63 2.58
N GLU A 232 10.41 -2.80 3.44
CA GLU A 232 11.45 -3.29 4.37
C GLU A 232 10.92 -4.33 5.34
N HIS A 233 9.71 -4.09 5.87
CA HIS A 233 9.04 -4.98 6.80
C HIS A 233 8.66 -6.32 6.15
N MET A 234 8.18 -6.30 4.91
CA MET A 234 7.89 -7.52 4.15
C MET A 234 9.15 -8.34 3.89
N VAL A 235 10.24 -7.69 3.47
CA VAL A 235 11.52 -8.38 3.24
C VAL A 235 12.11 -8.94 4.54
N TRP A 236 12.01 -8.19 5.64
CA TRP A 236 12.41 -8.67 6.97
C TRP A 236 11.64 -9.94 7.35
N ALA A 237 10.31 -9.90 7.32
CA ALA A 237 9.50 -11.04 7.75
C ALA A 237 9.74 -12.28 6.88
N ALA A 238 9.94 -12.06 5.58
CA ALA A 238 10.22 -13.12 4.63
C ALA A 238 11.61 -13.76 4.76
N THR A 239 12.52 -13.16 5.54
CA THR A 239 13.92 -13.62 5.68
C THR A 239 14.39 -13.80 7.12
N SER A 240 13.54 -13.55 8.10
CA SER A 240 13.81 -13.74 9.54
C SER A 240 12.93 -14.85 10.10
N PRO A 241 13.46 -15.81 10.88
CA PRO A 241 12.64 -16.81 11.56
C PRO A 241 11.54 -16.20 12.45
N GLU A 242 11.80 -15.04 13.05
CA GLU A 242 10.87 -14.31 13.93
C GLU A 242 9.71 -13.66 13.19
N GLY A 243 9.80 -13.54 11.86
CA GLY A 243 8.75 -12.99 11.02
C GLY A 243 7.89 -14.05 10.32
N ALA A 244 8.19 -15.33 10.54
CA ALA A 244 7.47 -16.45 9.94
C ALA A 244 6.21 -16.80 10.74
N ASP A 245 5.15 -17.12 10.00
CA ASP A 245 3.84 -17.61 10.44
C ASP A 245 3.11 -16.66 11.41
N GLU A 246 3.27 -15.35 11.18
CA GLU A 246 2.74 -14.31 12.06
C GLU A 246 2.08 -13.15 11.28
N PRO A 247 0.94 -12.61 11.76
CA PRO A 247 0.45 -11.32 11.34
C PRO A 247 1.17 -10.20 12.10
N PHE A 248 1.45 -9.10 11.42
CA PHE A 248 2.10 -7.91 11.97
C PHE A 248 1.40 -6.64 11.50
N ASN A 249 1.21 -5.72 12.42
CA ASN A 249 0.95 -4.33 12.15
C ASN A 249 2.21 -3.66 11.61
N ILE A 250 2.01 -2.63 10.77
CA ILE A 250 3.11 -1.88 10.18
C ILE A 250 2.74 -0.43 9.93
N VAL A 251 3.31 0.46 10.74
CA VAL A 251 3.20 1.92 10.64
C VAL A 251 4.58 2.57 10.80
N ASN A 252 4.65 3.86 10.52
CA ASN A 252 5.87 4.66 10.51
C ASN A 252 6.59 4.73 11.87
N GLY A 253 5.84 4.53 12.97
CA GLY A 253 6.36 4.55 14.34
C GLY A 253 6.33 5.93 15.00
N ASP A 254 5.84 6.97 14.32
CA ASP A 254 5.38 8.23 14.92
C ASP A 254 3.86 8.37 14.84
N VAL A 255 3.32 9.28 15.65
CA VAL A 255 1.90 9.69 15.63
C VAL A 255 1.82 11.21 15.47
N PHE A 256 0.75 11.70 14.88
CA PHE A 256 0.52 13.13 14.71
C PHE A 256 -0.98 13.47 14.76
N ARG A 257 -1.29 14.77 14.73
CA ARG A 257 -2.66 15.28 14.55
C ARG A 257 -2.75 16.03 13.23
N TRP A 258 -3.82 15.88 12.47
CA TRP A 258 -3.95 16.55 11.17
C TRP A 258 -3.88 18.07 11.29
N ARG A 259 -4.37 18.67 12.39
CA ARG A 259 -4.18 20.10 12.67
C ARG A 259 -2.73 20.59 12.72
N TRP A 260 -1.81 19.69 13.04
CA TRP A 260 -0.37 19.97 13.02
C TRP A 260 0.26 19.64 11.66
N MET A 261 -0.17 18.56 11.01
CA MET A 261 0.38 18.08 9.74
C MET A 261 -0.08 18.91 8.53
N TRP A 262 -1.35 19.29 8.47
CA TRP A 262 -1.95 19.99 7.33
C TRP A 262 -1.19 21.26 6.89
N PRO A 263 -0.87 22.22 7.79
CA PRO A 263 -0.08 23.38 7.39
C PRO A 263 1.36 23.05 6.97
N ARG A 264 1.92 21.91 7.43
CA ARG A 264 3.26 21.46 7.02
C ARG A 264 3.26 20.86 5.62
N LEU A 265 2.26 20.04 5.31
CA LEU A 265 2.07 19.54 3.94
C LEU A 265 1.86 20.69 2.96
N ALA A 266 1.03 21.67 3.34
CA ALA A 266 0.81 22.89 2.55
C ALA A 266 2.13 23.62 2.27
N ALA A 267 3.00 23.77 3.28
CA ALA A 267 4.32 24.37 3.12
C ALA A 267 5.22 23.56 2.16
N HIS A 268 5.29 22.23 2.32
CA HIS A 268 6.04 21.34 1.41
C HIS A 268 5.52 21.39 -0.04
N LEU A 269 4.23 21.70 -0.22
CA LEU A 269 3.56 21.84 -1.52
C LEU A 269 3.62 23.28 -2.08
N GLY A 270 4.13 24.23 -1.31
CA GLY A 270 4.28 25.63 -1.68
C GLY A 270 2.95 26.40 -1.74
N VAL A 271 1.96 26.00 -0.94
CA VAL A 271 0.71 26.73 -0.77
C VAL A 271 0.95 27.96 0.12
N ASP A 272 0.36 29.10 -0.23
CA ASP A 272 0.39 30.30 0.62
C ASP A 272 -0.22 29.99 2.00
N PRO A 273 0.49 30.22 3.12
CA PRO A 273 -0.06 30.04 4.46
C PRO A 273 -1.41 30.73 4.71
N ALA A 274 -1.69 31.85 4.05
CA ALA A 274 -2.98 32.55 4.16
C ALA A 274 -4.16 31.79 3.54
N ARG A 275 -3.88 30.86 2.61
CA ARG A 275 -4.86 30.00 1.93
C ARG A 275 -5.06 28.66 2.65
N VAL A 276 -4.30 28.36 3.70
CA VAL A 276 -4.40 27.08 4.42
C VAL A 276 -5.56 27.13 5.42
N VAL A 277 -6.58 26.31 5.17
CA VAL A 277 -7.80 26.29 5.98
C VAL A 277 -7.96 24.93 6.67
N GLY A 278 -7.94 24.94 8.00
CA GLY A 278 -8.23 23.75 8.82
C GLY A 278 -9.71 23.43 8.90
N PHE A 279 -10.07 22.44 9.72
CA PHE A 279 -11.47 22.09 10.00
C PHE A 279 -12.29 23.30 10.51
N SER A 280 -13.55 23.42 10.06
CA SER A 280 -14.46 24.50 10.47
C SER A 280 -15.91 24.03 10.48
N GLY A 281 -16.36 23.53 11.63
CA GLY A 281 -17.76 23.17 11.90
C GLY A 281 -18.25 21.87 11.27
N GLU A 282 -17.90 21.61 10.00
CA GLU A 282 -18.31 20.41 9.26
C GLU A 282 -17.19 19.89 8.35
N ALA A 283 -17.29 18.60 8.00
CA ALA A 283 -16.43 17.97 7.00
C ALA A 283 -16.72 18.58 5.62
N ARG A 284 -15.67 18.77 4.82
CA ARG A 284 -15.76 19.35 3.46
C ARG A 284 -15.09 18.40 2.48
N PRO A 285 -15.75 17.32 2.02
CA PRO A 285 -15.10 16.29 1.21
C PRO A 285 -14.44 16.85 -0.07
N LEU A 286 -13.25 16.35 -0.41
CA LEU A 286 -12.52 16.67 -1.64
C LEU A 286 -13.34 16.41 -2.89
N GLU A 287 -14.18 15.37 -2.93
CA GLU A 287 -15.06 15.13 -4.08
C GLU A 287 -15.93 16.35 -4.39
N GLN A 288 -16.46 17.00 -3.35
CA GLN A 288 -17.31 18.18 -3.50
C GLN A 288 -16.47 19.45 -3.73
N GLN A 289 -15.34 19.59 -3.01
CA GLN A 289 -14.45 20.73 -3.18
C GLN A 289 -13.89 20.81 -4.61
N MET A 290 -13.44 19.68 -5.17
CA MET A 290 -12.66 19.64 -6.40
C MET A 290 -13.50 19.44 -7.67
N ALA A 291 -14.71 18.90 -7.59
CA ALA A 291 -15.58 18.66 -8.74
C ALA A 291 -15.71 19.85 -9.72
N PRO A 292 -15.87 21.12 -9.26
CA PRO A 292 -15.95 22.26 -10.17
C PRO A 292 -14.63 22.61 -10.88
N HIS A 293 -13.50 22.07 -10.41
CA HIS A 293 -12.15 22.48 -10.79
C HIS A 293 -11.37 21.40 -11.55
N GLU A 294 -11.87 20.18 -11.60
CA GLU A 294 -11.17 19.03 -12.21
C GLU A 294 -10.77 19.28 -13.67
N ALA A 295 -11.65 19.91 -14.44
CA ALA A 295 -11.41 20.21 -15.86
C ALA A 295 -10.19 21.13 -16.11
N ALA A 296 -9.72 21.85 -15.09
CA ALA A 296 -8.53 22.70 -15.21
C ALA A 296 -7.22 21.91 -15.25
N TRP A 297 -7.21 20.66 -14.74
CA TRP A 297 -5.98 19.87 -14.58
C TRP A 297 -5.25 19.64 -15.90
N ALA A 298 -5.96 19.29 -16.98
CA ALA A 298 -5.34 19.05 -18.28
C ALA A 298 -4.57 20.27 -18.80
N GLY A 299 -5.13 21.48 -18.61
CA GLY A 299 -4.45 22.72 -18.98
C GLY A 299 -3.27 23.06 -18.07
N ILE A 300 -3.33 22.72 -16.77
CA ILE A 300 -2.20 22.85 -15.83
C ILE A 300 -1.07 21.90 -16.25
N ALA A 301 -1.41 20.64 -16.54
CA ALA A 301 -0.48 19.61 -16.97
C ALA A 301 0.25 20.02 -18.26
N GLU A 302 -0.46 20.57 -19.24
CA GLU A 302 0.15 21.10 -20.46
C GLU A 302 1.13 22.25 -20.18
N ARG A 303 0.73 23.25 -19.37
CA ARG A 303 1.57 24.42 -19.06
C ARG A 303 2.87 24.05 -18.36
N HIS A 304 2.82 23.08 -17.44
CA HIS A 304 3.97 22.65 -16.64
C HIS A 304 4.72 21.45 -17.24
N GLY A 305 4.25 20.91 -18.37
CA GLY A 305 4.86 19.74 -19.01
C GLY A 305 4.80 18.48 -18.14
N LEU A 306 3.69 18.28 -17.42
CA LEU A 306 3.46 17.13 -16.57
C LEU A 306 3.21 15.87 -17.41
N ILE A 307 3.59 14.70 -16.88
CA ILE A 307 3.50 13.43 -17.62
C ILE A 307 2.11 12.80 -17.61
N GLU A 308 1.20 13.28 -16.76
CA GLU A 308 -0.15 12.73 -16.61
C GLU A 308 -1.19 13.84 -16.58
N SER A 309 -1.96 13.95 -17.66
CA SER A 309 -2.99 14.98 -17.84
C SER A 309 -4.40 14.53 -17.44
N ASP A 310 -4.60 13.24 -17.16
CA ASP A 310 -5.87 12.71 -16.70
C ASP A 310 -5.96 12.81 -15.17
N ILE A 311 -6.84 13.68 -14.69
CA ILE A 311 -7.01 13.91 -13.26
C ILE A 311 -7.44 12.65 -12.51
N THR A 312 -8.22 11.78 -13.16
CA THR A 312 -8.72 10.53 -12.56
C THR A 312 -7.60 9.52 -12.29
N ARG A 313 -6.41 9.74 -12.88
CA ARG A 313 -5.21 8.93 -12.69
C ARG A 313 -4.27 9.49 -11.62
N VAL A 314 -4.40 10.76 -11.25
CA VAL A 314 -3.54 11.40 -10.23
C VAL A 314 -4.29 11.72 -8.93
N ALA A 315 -5.62 11.76 -8.95
CA ALA A 315 -6.41 12.05 -7.77
C ALA A 315 -7.52 11.01 -7.56
N SER A 316 -7.63 10.55 -6.32
CA SER A 316 -8.71 9.70 -5.84
C SER A 316 -9.36 10.37 -4.62
N TRP A 317 -10.25 11.31 -4.89
CA TRP A 317 -10.87 12.16 -3.87
C TRP A 317 -11.63 11.34 -2.83
N TRP A 318 -12.52 10.45 -3.28
CA TRP A 318 -13.35 9.60 -2.43
C TRP A 318 -12.53 8.80 -1.40
N HIS A 319 -11.34 8.33 -1.79
CA HIS A 319 -10.49 7.53 -0.92
C HIS A 319 -9.89 8.39 0.19
N THR A 320 -9.38 9.56 -0.17
CA THR A 320 -8.83 10.51 0.80
C THR A 320 -9.92 11.01 1.74
N ASP A 321 -11.14 11.20 1.22
CA ASP A 321 -12.32 11.54 2.03
C ASP A 321 -12.73 10.40 2.97
N ALA A 322 -12.66 9.14 2.53
CA ALA A 322 -12.94 7.99 3.40
C ALA A 322 -11.91 7.88 4.54
N ASP A 323 -10.63 8.11 4.24
CA ASP A 323 -9.57 8.09 5.25
C ASP A 323 -9.67 9.25 6.25
N LEU A 324 -9.84 10.48 5.76
CA LEU A 324 -9.91 11.69 6.60
C LEU A 324 -11.29 11.94 7.19
N GLY A 325 -12.32 11.23 6.72
CA GLY A 325 -13.70 11.35 7.18
C GLY A 325 -14.07 10.49 8.38
N ARG A 326 -13.17 9.60 8.84
CA ARG A 326 -13.41 8.71 9.98
C ARG A 326 -13.87 9.49 11.21
N ALA A 327 -14.81 8.94 11.97
CA ALA A 327 -15.34 9.57 13.19
C ALA A 327 -14.60 9.15 14.48
N MET A 328 -13.43 8.52 14.35
CA MET A 328 -12.63 8.02 15.47
C MET A 328 -11.12 8.28 15.27
N GLU A 329 -10.35 8.20 16.36
CA GLU A 329 -8.89 8.07 16.31
C GLU A 329 -8.51 6.67 15.77
N VAL A 330 -7.46 6.60 14.97
CA VAL A 330 -6.96 5.33 14.41
C VAL A 330 -5.45 5.31 14.59
N VAL A 331 -4.99 4.44 15.47
CA VAL A 331 -3.58 4.25 15.82
C VAL A 331 -3.34 2.75 15.97
N THR A 332 -2.12 2.32 15.68
CA THR A 332 -1.73 0.93 15.59
C THR A 332 -0.51 0.69 16.47
N ASP A 333 -0.50 -0.42 17.20
CA ASP A 333 0.68 -0.83 17.95
C ASP A 333 1.75 -1.40 17.00
N MET A 334 3.02 -1.20 17.36
CA MET A 334 4.20 -1.77 16.68
C MET A 334 5.05 -2.63 17.62
N GLY A 335 4.57 -2.87 18.84
CA GLY A 335 5.25 -3.64 19.88
C GLY A 335 5.61 -5.03 19.39
N LYS A 336 4.65 -5.77 18.82
CA LYS A 336 4.90 -7.12 18.27
C LYS A 336 6.04 -7.15 17.25
N SER A 337 6.01 -6.26 16.25
CA SER A 337 7.07 -6.17 15.23
C SER A 337 8.42 -5.81 15.85
N ARG A 338 8.45 -4.91 16.84
CA ARG A 338 9.69 -4.50 17.54
C ARG A 338 10.27 -5.61 18.40
N ASP A 339 9.44 -6.33 19.13
CA ASP A 339 9.85 -7.45 19.96
C ASP A 339 10.38 -8.62 19.12
N ALA A 340 9.84 -8.81 17.91
CA ALA A 340 10.35 -9.74 16.90
C ALA A 340 11.63 -9.24 16.19
N GLY A 341 12.10 -8.01 16.49
CA GLY A 341 13.37 -7.47 16.01
C GLY A 341 13.28 -6.46 14.86
N PHE A 342 12.07 -6.15 14.35
CA PHE A 342 11.90 -5.09 13.36
C PHE A 342 11.84 -3.71 14.02
N THR A 343 12.91 -2.93 13.85
CA THR A 343 13.04 -1.58 14.43
C THR A 343 12.98 -0.46 13.40
N GLY A 344 12.49 -0.76 12.19
CA GLY A 344 12.31 0.22 11.12
C GLY A 344 11.40 1.37 11.55
N TYR A 345 11.78 2.58 11.15
CA TYR A 345 11.07 3.82 11.48
C TYR A 345 11.11 4.77 10.29
N ARG A 346 10.04 5.55 10.12
CA ARG A 346 9.99 6.71 9.24
C ARG A 346 9.31 7.85 9.98
N ARG A 347 9.80 9.07 9.77
CA ARG A 347 9.08 10.26 10.23
C ARG A 347 8.01 10.59 9.19
N THR A 348 6.73 10.57 9.56
CA THR A 348 5.63 10.70 8.60
C THR A 348 5.67 12.02 7.82
N GLU A 349 6.01 13.13 8.47
CA GLU A 349 6.19 14.43 7.79
C GLU A 349 7.27 14.36 6.69
N GLN A 350 8.39 13.68 6.96
CA GLN A 350 9.48 13.55 6.00
C GLN A 350 9.09 12.60 4.86
N ALA A 351 8.37 11.51 5.15
CA ALA A 351 7.86 10.60 4.12
C ALA A 351 6.96 11.32 3.11
N PHE A 352 6.09 12.23 3.57
CA PHE A 352 5.32 13.10 2.67
C PHE A 352 6.21 14.07 1.88
N ALA A 353 7.16 14.73 2.54
CA ALA A 353 8.05 15.69 1.88
C ALA A 353 8.88 15.02 0.76
N ASP A 354 9.45 13.85 1.04
CA ASP A 354 10.21 13.06 0.07
C ASP A 354 9.32 12.58 -1.07
N LEU A 355 8.09 12.17 -0.76
CA LEU A 355 7.10 11.79 -1.78
C LEU A 355 6.75 12.95 -2.71
N PHE A 356 6.49 14.15 -2.17
CA PHE A 356 6.20 15.33 -2.98
C PHE A 356 7.39 15.75 -3.82
N ALA A 357 8.61 15.67 -3.28
CA ALA A 357 9.84 15.90 -4.03
C ALA A 357 9.99 14.91 -5.19
N ARG A 358 9.68 13.63 -4.98
CA ARG A 358 9.67 12.60 -6.02
C ARG A 358 8.62 12.90 -7.10
N TYR A 359 7.39 13.28 -6.73
CA TYR A 359 6.36 13.64 -7.70
C TYR A 359 6.73 14.85 -8.57
N ARG A 360 7.45 15.84 -8.02
CA ARG A 360 8.01 16.94 -8.81
C ARG A 360 9.09 16.47 -9.78
N ALA A 361 10.03 15.65 -9.29
CA ALA A 361 11.12 15.11 -10.11
C ALA A 361 10.58 14.28 -11.29
N ASP A 362 9.51 13.52 -11.05
CA ASP A 362 8.83 12.69 -12.05
C ASP A 362 7.81 13.50 -12.89
N ARG A 363 7.68 14.81 -12.65
CA ARG A 363 6.75 15.74 -13.32
C ARG A 363 5.29 15.28 -13.27
N LEU A 364 4.85 14.79 -12.12
CA LEU A 364 3.44 14.47 -11.83
C LEU A 364 2.71 15.67 -11.20
N ILE A 365 3.46 16.57 -10.58
CA ILE A 365 3.01 17.89 -10.10
C ILE A 365 4.08 18.94 -10.48
N PRO A 366 3.73 20.23 -10.53
CA PRO A 366 4.68 21.31 -10.84
C PRO A 366 5.83 21.49 -9.84
#